data_AF-A0A484X5L1-F1
#
_entry.id   AF-A0A484X5L1-F1
#
_cell.length_a   1.000
_cell.length_b   1.000
_cell.length_c   1.000
_cell.angle_alpha   90.00
_cell.angle_beta   90.00
_cell.angle_gamma   90.00
#
_symmetry.space_group_name_H-M   'P 1'
#
loop_
_entity.id
_entity.type
_entity.pdbx_description
1 polymer ?
#
loop_
_entity_poly.entity_id
_entity_poly.type
_entity_poly.pdbx_seq_one_letter_code
_entity_poly.pdbx_strand_id
1 'polypeptide(L)'
;MQFQRPAWDGYLRVNALLADKLLPLLQDDDIIWIHDYHLLPFAHELRKRGVNNRIGFFLHIPFPTPEIFNALPTYDTLLEQLCEYDLLGFQTENDRLAFLDCLSNLTRVTTRSAKSHTACGKAFRTEVYPIGI
;
A
#
# COMPACT_ATOMS: atom_id res chain seq x y z
N MET A 1 22.40 -7.06 -6.56
CA MET A 1 21.28 -6.94 -7.51
C MET A 1 21.23 -5.51 -7.99
N GLN A 2 21.34 -5.28 -9.30
CA GLN A 2 21.37 -3.94 -9.86
C GLN A 2 19.93 -3.50 -10.14
N PHE A 3 19.26 -2.92 -9.14
CA PHE A 3 17.95 -2.32 -9.34
C PHE A 3 18.12 -1.06 -10.19
N GLN A 4 17.62 -1.11 -11.42
CA GLN A 4 17.76 -0.01 -12.37
C GLN A 4 16.67 1.03 -12.08
N ARG A 5 17.04 2.27 -11.73
CA ARG A 5 16.12 3.42 -11.57
C ARG A 5 15.04 3.52 -12.69
N PRO A 6 15.34 3.23 -13.97
CA PRO A 6 14.33 3.17 -15.02
C PRO A 6 13.12 2.25 -14.75
N ALA A 7 13.31 1.15 -14.02
CA ALA A 7 12.25 0.20 -13.69
C ALA A 7 11.29 0.78 -12.63
N TRP A 8 11.83 1.45 -11.62
CA TRP A 8 11.04 2.16 -10.61
C TRP A 8 10.23 3.30 -11.22
N ASP A 9 10.86 4.11 -12.07
CA ASP A 9 10.15 5.19 -12.76
C ASP A 9 9.05 4.63 -13.69
N GLY A 10 9.31 3.49 -14.34
CA GLY A 10 8.32 2.78 -15.14
C GLY A 10 7.12 2.30 -14.31
N TYR A 11 7.39 1.74 -13.14
CA TYR A 11 6.39 1.29 -12.19
C TYR A 11 5.47 2.43 -11.74
N LEU A 12 6.04 3.59 -11.38
CA LEU A 12 5.28 4.79 -11.03
C LEU A 12 4.48 5.34 -12.21
N ARG A 13 5.06 5.38 -13.42
CA ARG A 13 4.35 5.86 -14.63
C ARG A 13 3.12 5.02 -14.96
N VAL A 14 3.21 3.69 -14.82
CA VAL A 14 2.06 2.79 -15.06
C VAL A 14 0.96 3.06 -14.04
N ASN A 15 1.30 3.20 -12.75
CA ASN A 15 0.33 3.51 -11.71
C ASN A 15 -0.36 4.86 -11.94
N ALA A 16 0.40 5.90 -12.31
CA ALA A 16 -0.15 7.20 -12.66
C ALA A 16 -1.10 7.13 -13.86
N LEU A 17 -0.71 6.41 -14.92
CA LEU A 17 -1.53 6.23 -16.12
C LEU A 17 -2.85 5.52 -15.79
N LEU A 18 -2.80 4.46 -14.98
CA LEU A 18 -4.02 3.75 -14.56
C LEU A 18 -4.93 4.66 -13.73
N ALA A 19 -4.36 5.53 -12.90
CA ALA A 19 -5.13 6.45 -12.06
C ALA A 19 -5.85 7.49 -12.92
N ASP A 20 -5.19 8.01 -13.97
CA ASP A 20 -5.79 8.91 -14.95
C ASP A 20 -6.95 8.25 -15.70
N LYS A 21 -6.86 6.94 -15.97
CA LYS A 21 -7.91 6.18 -16.67
C LYS A 21 -9.10 5.85 -15.75
N LEU A 22 -8.84 5.60 -14.48
CA LEU A 22 -9.89 5.31 -13.50
C LEU A 22 -10.68 6.57 -13.11
N LEU A 23 -10.01 7.72 -12.96
CA LEU A 23 -10.60 8.97 -12.47
C LEU A 23 -11.95 9.36 -13.10
N PRO A 24 -12.15 9.37 -14.43
CA PRO A 24 -13.43 9.75 -15.03
C PRO A 24 -14.56 8.73 -14.84
N LEU A 25 -14.25 7.55 -14.31
CA LEU A 25 -15.20 6.47 -14.06
C LEU A 25 -15.70 6.43 -12.62
N LEU A 26 -15.00 7.13 -11.70
CA LEU A 26 -15.30 7.10 -10.28
C LEU A 26 -16.50 8.01 -9.93
N GLN A 27 -17.33 7.52 -9.03
CA GLN A 27 -18.35 8.28 -8.32
C GLN A 27 -17.90 8.51 -6.87
N ASP A 28 -18.42 9.55 -6.22
CA ASP A 28 -17.96 9.96 -4.88
C ASP A 28 -18.15 8.89 -3.79
N ASP A 29 -19.11 7.97 -3.97
CA ASP A 29 -19.46 6.90 -3.03
C ASP A 29 -18.86 5.53 -3.38
N ASP A 30 -18.10 5.42 -4.47
CA ASP A 30 -17.43 4.18 -4.85
C ASP A 30 -16.44 3.72 -3.77
N ILE A 31 -16.35 2.39 -3.63
CA ILE A 31 -15.30 1.74 -2.83
C ILE A 31 -14.31 1.14 -3.81
N ILE A 32 -13.06 1.59 -3.70
CA ILE A 32 -11.98 1.14 -4.58
C ILE A 32 -11.25 -0.02 -3.89
N TRP A 33 -11.18 -1.18 -4.55
CA TRP A 33 -10.45 -2.34 -4.06
C TRP A 33 -9.30 -2.68 -5.01
N ILE A 34 -8.07 -2.51 -4.52
CA ILE A 34 -6.84 -2.66 -5.26
C ILE A 34 -6.19 -3.99 -4.87
N HIS A 35 -5.68 -4.70 -5.87
CA HIS A 35 -5.10 -6.01 -5.67
C HIS A 35 -3.65 -6.06 -6.15
N ASP A 36 -2.84 -6.72 -5.34
CA ASP A 36 -1.51 -7.22 -5.67
C ASP A 36 -0.39 -6.18 -5.83
N TYR A 37 0.85 -6.66 -5.82
CA TYR A 37 2.06 -5.84 -5.72
C TYR A 37 2.31 -4.91 -6.92
N HIS A 38 1.61 -5.08 -8.04
CA HIS A 38 1.75 -4.22 -9.21
C HIS A 38 1.24 -2.80 -8.96
N LEU A 39 0.37 -2.63 -7.95
CA LEU A 39 -0.37 -1.40 -7.67
C LEU A 39 -0.11 -0.85 -6.26
N LEU A 40 1.05 -1.13 -5.67
CA LEU A 40 1.38 -0.63 -4.32
C LEU A 40 1.27 0.90 -4.20
N PRO A 41 1.74 1.75 -5.14
CA PRO A 41 1.64 3.20 -5.01
C PRO A 41 0.31 3.75 -5.54
N PHE A 42 -0.65 2.89 -5.90
CA PHE A 42 -1.84 3.30 -6.64
C PHE A 42 -2.78 4.20 -5.83
N ALA A 43 -2.96 3.93 -4.53
CA ALA A 43 -3.69 4.85 -3.64
C ALA A 43 -3.07 6.25 -3.64
N HIS A 44 -1.74 6.35 -3.57
CA HIS A 44 -1.05 7.64 -3.60
C HIS A 44 -1.30 8.41 -4.90
N GLU A 45 -1.28 7.72 -6.05
CA GLU A 45 -1.61 8.35 -7.33
C GLU A 45 -3.07 8.81 -7.39
N LEU A 46 -4.01 8.08 -6.77
CA LEU A 46 -5.41 8.50 -6.67
C LEU A 46 -5.59 9.71 -5.72
N ARG A 47 -4.95 9.71 -4.54
CA ARG A 47 -5.00 10.84 -3.60
C ARG A 47 -4.43 12.12 -4.20
N LYS A 48 -3.34 12.03 -4.98
CA LYS A 48 -2.77 13.18 -5.72
C LYS A 48 -3.77 13.82 -6.69
N ARG A 49 -4.76 13.07 -7.16
CA ARG A 49 -5.83 13.52 -8.06
C ARG A 49 -7.10 13.95 -7.32
N GLY A 50 -7.07 14.01 -5.99
CA GLY A 50 -8.20 14.45 -5.17
C GLY A 50 -9.24 13.36 -4.92
N VAL A 51 -8.96 12.09 -5.23
CA VAL A 51 -9.86 10.97 -4.93
C VAL A 51 -9.94 10.78 -3.42
N ASN A 52 -11.12 10.96 -2.85
CA ASN A 52 -11.39 10.81 -1.41
C ASN A 52 -12.18 9.54 -1.07
N ASN A 53 -12.50 8.71 -2.07
CA ASN A 53 -13.14 7.41 -1.91
C ASN A 53 -12.43 6.53 -0.89
N ARG A 54 -13.15 5.56 -0.34
CA ARG A 54 -12.54 4.53 0.50
C ARG A 54 -11.73 3.58 -0.37
N ILE A 55 -10.47 3.39 -0.04
CA ILE A 55 -9.53 2.58 -0.81
C ILE A 55 -8.98 1.44 0.05
N GLY A 56 -9.29 0.21 -0.33
CA GLY A 56 -8.72 -1.01 0.22
C GLY A 56 -7.63 -1.58 -0.68
N PHE A 57 -6.62 -2.20 -0.08
CA PHE A 57 -5.58 -2.98 -0.74
C PHE A 57 -5.61 -4.42 -0.24
N PHE A 58 -5.35 -5.38 -1.12
CA PHE A 58 -5.08 -6.76 -0.71
C PHE A 58 -3.83 -7.31 -1.41
N LEU A 59 -2.86 -7.78 -0.62
CA LEU A 59 -1.66 -8.42 -1.14
C LEU A 59 -1.85 -9.93 -1.19
N HIS A 60 -1.74 -10.50 -2.40
CA HIS A 60 -1.94 -11.93 -2.64
C HIS A 60 -0.69 -12.76 -2.34
N ILE A 61 0.49 -12.15 -2.46
CA ILE A 61 1.78 -12.77 -2.17
C ILE A 61 2.21 -12.48 -0.72
N PRO A 62 3.14 -13.26 -0.15
CA PRO A 62 3.72 -12.96 1.15
C PRO A 62 4.32 -11.55 1.19
N PHE A 63 4.15 -10.85 2.31
CA PHE A 63 4.82 -9.57 2.52
C PHE A 63 6.27 -9.84 2.95
N PRO A 64 7.28 -9.21 2.32
CA PRO A 64 8.68 -9.51 2.61
C PRO A 64 9.04 -9.06 4.03
N THR A 65 10.05 -9.71 4.63
CA THR A 65 10.60 -9.29 5.92
C THR A 65 11.25 -7.90 5.80
N PRO A 66 11.40 -7.15 6.92
CA PRO A 66 12.04 -5.84 6.89
C PRO A 66 13.43 -5.82 6.24
N GLU A 67 14.23 -6.87 6.46
CA GLU A 67 15.55 -7.03 5.86
C GLU A 67 15.51 -7.05 4.33
N ILE A 68 14.52 -7.74 3.75
CA ILE A 68 14.32 -7.85 2.31
C ILE A 68 13.66 -6.59 1.77
N PHE A 69 12.65 -6.05 2.46
CA PHE A 69 11.93 -4.86 2.01
C PHE A 69 12.87 -3.64 1.92
N ASN A 70 13.75 -3.46 2.92
CA ASN A 70 14.73 -2.36 2.95
C ASN A 70 15.78 -2.42 1.83
N ALA A 71 15.91 -3.57 1.14
CA ALA A 71 16.79 -3.70 -0.02
C ALA A 71 16.18 -3.07 -1.29
N LEU A 72 14.89 -2.74 -1.29
CA LEU A 72 14.24 -2.04 -2.39
C LEU A 72 14.74 -0.59 -2.44
N PRO A 73 15.10 -0.07 -3.63
CA PRO A 73 15.28 1.37 -3.79
C PRO A 73 13.98 2.09 -3.38
N THR A 74 14.10 3.21 -2.67
CA THR A 74 12.95 4.06 -2.28
C THR A 74 11.88 3.33 -1.45
N TYR A 75 12.30 2.31 -0.67
CA TYR A 75 11.42 1.54 0.20
C TYR A 75 10.67 2.42 1.21
N ASP A 76 11.32 3.47 1.69
CA ASP A 76 10.79 4.49 2.59
C ASP A 76 9.57 5.19 1.97
N THR A 77 9.75 5.71 0.75
CA THR A 77 8.68 6.37 0.00
C THR A 77 7.51 5.41 -0.26
N LEU A 78 7.80 4.16 -0.62
CA LEU A 78 6.76 3.17 -0.89
C LEU A 78 5.94 2.83 0.38
N LEU A 79 6.59 2.69 1.53
CA LEU A 79 5.90 2.45 2.80
C LEU A 79 5.01 3.62 3.19
N GLU A 80 5.47 4.86 3.00
CA GLU A 80 4.64 6.05 3.21
C GLU A 80 3.41 6.05 2.29
N GLN A 81 3.58 5.70 1.02
CA GLN A 81 2.49 5.60 0.04
C GLN A 81 1.49 4.50 0.41
N LEU A 82 1.96 3.38 0.96
CA LEU A 82 1.08 2.31 1.46
C LEU A 82 0.20 2.76 2.64
N CYS A 83 0.61 3.77 3.41
CA CYS A 83 -0.25 4.35 4.45
C CYS A 83 -1.42 5.18 3.91
N GLU A 84 -1.52 5.43 2.59
CA GLU A 84 -2.63 6.16 1.99
C GLU A 84 -3.87 5.29 1.70
N TYR A 85 -3.74 3.98 1.86
CA TYR A 85 -4.87 3.06 1.89
C TYR A 85 -5.63 3.15 3.20
N ASP A 86 -6.95 3.06 3.13
CA ASP A 86 -7.81 3.00 4.32
C ASP A 86 -7.76 1.61 4.99
N LEU A 87 -7.51 0.57 4.20
CA LEU A 87 -7.39 -0.82 4.62
C LEU A 87 -6.29 -1.53 3.83
N LEU A 88 -5.36 -2.18 4.51
CA LEU A 88 -4.41 -3.12 3.92
C LEU A 88 -4.70 -4.55 4.41
N GLY A 89 -5.02 -5.43 3.47
CA GLY A 89 -5.30 -6.83 3.71
C GLY A 89 -4.13 -7.73 3.29
N PHE A 90 -3.91 -8.79 4.07
CA PHE A 90 -2.84 -9.76 3.87
C PHE A 90 -3.36 -11.20 3.95
N GLN A 91 -2.61 -12.17 3.40
CA GLN A 91 -2.95 -13.59 3.48
C GLN A 91 -2.77 -14.18 4.88
N THR A 92 -1.71 -13.79 5.58
CA THR A 92 -1.35 -14.33 6.89
C THR A 92 -1.07 -13.24 7.92
N GLU A 93 -1.15 -13.62 9.20
CA GLU A 93 -0.76 -12.73 10.30
C GLU A 93 0.73 -12.38 10.26
N ASN A 94 1.58 -13.30 9.81
CA ASN A 94 3.02 -13.04 9.67
C ASN A 94 3.29 -11.93 8.64
N ASP A 95 2.57 -11.93 7.52
CA ASP A 95 2.69 -10.88 6.50
C ASP A 95 2.25 -9.52 7.04
N ARG A 96 1.13 -9.51 7.79
CA ARG A 96 0.60 -8.30 8.43
C ARG A 96 1.58 -7.72 9.44
N LEU A 97 2.19 -8.57 10.27
CA LEU A 97 3.20 -8.15 11.25
C LEU A 97 4.48 -7.67 10.57
N ALA A 98 4.95 -8.36 9.52
CA ALA A 98 6.12 -7.93 8.76
C ALA A 98 5.94 -6.52 8.17
N PHE A 99 4.74 -6.20 7.66
CA PHE A 99 4.42 -4.85 7.21
C PHE A 99 4.49 -3.80 8.34
N LEU A 100 3.91 -4.10 9.50
CA LEU A 100 3.95 -3.20 10.66
C LEU A 100 5.37 -3.01 11.20
N ASP A 101 6.20 -4.05 11.16
CA ASP A 101 7.62 -3.99 11.54
C ASP A 101 8.41 -3.13 10.56
N CYS A 102 8.17 -3.28 9.24
CA CYS A 102 8.76 -2.40 8.22
C CYS A 102 8.40 -0.93 8.47
N LEU A 103 7.12 -0.64 8.73
CA LEU A 103 6.67 0.71 9.04
C LEU A 103 7.26 1.26 10.34
N SER A 104 7.36 0.43 11.38
CA SER A 104 7.90 0.84 12.68
C SER A 104 9.39 1.20 12.62
N ASN A 105 10.13 0.60 11.68
CA ASN A 105 11.52 0.96 11.41
C ASN A 105 11.65 2.30 10.67
N LEU A 106 10.63 2.72 9.94
CA LEU A 106 10.62 3.99 9.19
C LEU A 106 10.07 5.16 10.02
N THR A 107 8.96 4.95 10.71
CA THR A 107 8.24 5.98 11.45
C THR A 107 7.59 5.40 12.70
N ARG A 108 7.21 6.28 13.64
CA ARG A 108 6.37 5.89 14.77
C ARG A 108 5.00 5.41 14.28
N VAL A 109 4.68 4.15 14.60
CA VAL A 109 3.35 3.56 14.40
C VAL A 109 2.57 3.64 15.73
N THR A 110 1.42 4.31 15.72
CA THR A 110 0.50 4.34 16.86
C THR A 110 -0.67 3.39 16.61
N THR A 111 -0.78 2.35 17.40
CA THR A 111 -1.87 1.37 17.29
C THR A 111 -3.00 1.74 18.26
N ARG A 112 -4.18 2.09 17.74
CA ARG A 112 -5.38 2.45 18.54
C ARG A 112 -6.18 1.21 18.95
N SER A 113 -6.19 0.19 18.11
CA SER A 113 -6.77 -1.12 18.35
C SER A 113 -5.98 -2.15 17.55
N ALA A 114 -6.20 -3.45 17.77
CA ALA A 114 -5.43 -4.51 17.10
C ALA A 114 -5.32 -4.37 15.56
N LYS A 115 -6.30 -3.69 14.94
CA LYS A 115 -6.45 -3.54 13.48
C LYS A 115 -6.34 -2.11 12.99
N SER A 116 -6.17 -1.11 13.86
CA SER A 116 -6.21 0.31 13.48
C SER A 116 -4.94 1.03 13.92
N HIS A 117 -4.29 1.66 12.95
CA HIS A 117 -2.96 2.24 13.10
C HIS A 117 -2.94 3.68 12.59
N THR A 118 -1.97 4.45 13.08
CA THR A 118 -1.62 5.75 12.55
C THR A 118 -0.11 5.82 12.36
N ALA A 119 0.33 6.07 11.13
CA ALA A 119 1.73 6.23 10.73
C ALA A 119 1.82 7.22 9.57
N CYS A 120 2.93 7.92 9.40
CA CYS A 120 3.13 8.91 8.33
C CYS A 120 2.02 10.00 8.29
N GLY A 121 1.41 10.31 9.44
CA GLY A 121 0.27 11.24 9.52
C GLY A 121 -1.06 10.72 8.96
N LYS A 122 -1.13 9.44 8.56
CA LYS A 122 -2.32 8.79 8.00
C LYS A 122 -2.88 7.74 8.96
N ALA A 123 -4.20 7.60 8.99
CA ALA A 123 -4.87 6.54 9.73
C ALA A 123 -5.31 5.45 8.74
N PHE A 124 -5.00 4.19 9.06
CA PHE A 124 -5.33 3.05 8.22
C PHE A 124 -5.65 1.83 9.08
N ARG A 125 -6.20 0.81 8.45
CA ARG A 125 -6.46 -0.49 9.07
C ARG A 125 -5.63 -1.60 8.44
N THR A 126 -5.30 -2.62 9.23
CA THR A 126 -4.71 -3.86 8.71
C THR A 126 -5.57 -5.06 9.10
N GLU A 127 -5.64 -6.06 8.23
CA GLU A 127 -6.47 -7.25 8.43
C GLU A 127 -5.91 -8.46 7.68
N VAL A 128 -6.25 -9.66 8.15
CA VAL A 128 -5.88 -10.93 7.50
C VAL A 128 -7.12 -11.55 6.84
N TYR A 129 -7.04 -11.85 5.54
CA TYR A 129 -8.07 -12.55 4.78
C TYR A 129 -7.43 -13.70 3.99
N PRO A 130 -7.35 -14.91 4.56
CA PRO A 130 -6.82 -16.06 3.84
C PRO A 130 -7.75 -16.39 2.67
N ILE A 131 -7.26 -16.25 1.44
CA ILE A 131 -8.05 -16.60 0.27
C ILE A 131 -8.11 -18.12 0.14
N GLY A 132 -9.34 -18.65 0.11
CA GLY A 132 -9.64 -20.04 -0.24
C GLY A 132 -10.30 -20.14 -1.63
N ILE A 133 -10.46 -21.38 -2.11
CA ILE A 133 -11.22 -21.71 -3.33
C ILE A 133 -12.64 -22.10 -2.94
#